data_AF-A0A534MCI8-F1
#
_entry.id   AF-A0A534MCI8-F1
#
_cell.length_a   1.000
_cell.length_b   1.000
_cell.length_c   1.000
_cell.angle_alpha   90.00
_cell.angle_beta   90.00
_cell.angle_gamma   90.00
#
_symmetry.space_group_name_H-M   'P 1'
#
loop_
_entity.id
_entity.type
_entity.pdbx_description
1 polymer ?
#
loop_
_entity_poly.entity_id
_entity_poly.type
_entity_poly.pdbx_seq_one_letter_code
_entity_poly.pdbx_strand_id
1 'polypeptide(L)'
;MKSIIRKDEAAVSPVIATILMVAITVVLAAVLYVMVSGLLTPTGQGPRVMGVNISPSGDGTNWTLLITTTPTGLTTSATKLTITTGGGANTVVNNIAFSSLTSVNWNTNK
;
A
#
# COMPACT_ATOMS: atom_id res chain seq x y z
N MET A 1 26.81 38.77 56.88
CA MET A 1 26.44 39.47 55.62
C MET A 1 25.73 38.47 54.72
N LYS A 2 24.44 38.67 54.44
CA LYS A 2 23.59 37.73 53.68
C LYS A 2 23.66 38.12 52.20
N SER A 3 24.24 37.27 51.36
CA SER A 3 24.28 37.49 49.91
C SER A 3 22.88 37.26 49.33
N ILE A 4 22.28 38.31 48.76
CA ILE A 4 21.02 38.25 48.04
C ILE A 4 21.38 37.87 46.60
N ILE A 5 21.17 36.60 46.24
CA ILE A 5 21.31 36.14 44.86
C ILE A 5 20.14 36.72 44.07
N ARG A 6 20.39 37.76 43.28
CA ARG A 6 19.45 38.20 42.23
C ARG A 6 19.46 37.12 41.15
N LYS A 7 18.34 36.42 41.00
CA LYS A 7 18.10 35.61 39.81
C LYS A 7 17.79 36.61 38.70
N ASP A 8 18.71 36.77 37.76
CA ASP A 8 18.47 37.47 36.51
C ASP A 8 17.51 36.60 35.68
N GLU A 9 16.22 36.68 35.99
CA GLU A 9 15.14 36.23 35.11
C GLU A 9 15.18 37.20 33.92
N ALA A 10 16.00 36.89 32.91
CA ALA A 10 16.02 37.63 31.66
C ALA A 10 14.64 37.47 31.01
N ALA A 11 13.74 38.40 31.34
CA ALA A 11 12.43 38.49 30.73
C ALA A 11 12.64 38.66 29.23
N VAL A 12 12.30 37.61 28.47
CA VAL A 12 12.21 37.69 27.02
C VAL A 12 11.29 38.86 26.67
N SER A 13 11.78 39.77 25.83
CA SER A 13 10.99 40.92 25.36
C SER A 13 9.65 40.45 24.80
N PRO A 14 8.53 41.18 25.01
CA PRO A 14 7.22 40.77 24.52
C PRO A 14 7.20 40.39 23.03
N VAL A 15 7.96 41.10 22.20
CA VAL A 15 8.08 40.81 20.77
C VAL A 15 8.93 39.56 20.53
N ILE A 16 10.05 39.43 21.24
CA ILE A 16 10.95 38.26 21.08
C ILE A 16 10.23 36.98 21.53
N ALA A 17 9.43 37.06 22.60
CA ALA A 17 8.61 35.96 23.07
C ALA A 17 7.64 35.46 21.98
N THR A 18 7.01 36.38 21.25
CA THR A 18 6.10 36.00 20.15
C THR A 18 6.84 35.35 18.98
N ILE A 19 8.02 35.86 18.61
CA ILE A 19 8.82 35.27 17.53
C ILE A 19 9.26 33.85 17.91
N LEU A 20 9.71 33.64 19.15
CA LEU A 20 10.13 32.33 19.63
C LEU A 20 8.97 31.33 19.67
N MET A 21 7.79 31.77 20.12
CA MET A 21 6.59 30.95 20.14
C MET A 21 6.18 30.51 18.72
N VAL A 22 6.12 31.47 17.79
CA VAL A 22 5.75 31.19 16.40
C VAL A 22 6.78 30.29 15.74
N ALA A 23 8.07 30.55 15.91
CA ALA A 23 9.14 29.76 15.32
C ALA A 23 9.05 28.27 15.69
N ILE A 24 8.84 27.97 16.97
CA ILE A 24 8.73 26.57 17.43
C ILE A 24 7.48 25.90 16.83
N THR A 25 6.34 26.58 16.83
CA THR A 25 5.09 26.01 16.30
C THR A 25 5.14 25.74 14.80
N VAL A 26 5.79 26.60 14.01
CA VAL A 26 5.96 26.42 12.57
C VAL A 26 6.85 25.21 12.29
N VAL A 27 7.94 25.04 13.05
CA VAL A 27 8.83 23.88 12.91
C VAL A 27 8.08 22.60 13.27
N LEU A 28 7.35 22.58 14.38
CA LEU A 28 6.55 21.41 14.78
C LEU A 28 5.49 21.05 13.74
N ALA A 29 4.80 22.05 13.18
CA ALA A 29 3.81 21.84 12.12
C ALA A 29 4.45 21.27 10.85
N ALA A 30 5.62 21.78 10.44
CA ALA A 30 6.33 21.29 9.26
C ALA A 30 6.82 19.84 9.43
N VAL A 31 7.37 19.49 10.59
CA VAL A 31 7.83 18.12 10.88
C VAL A 31 6.65 17.14 10.90
N LEU A 32 5.54 17.52 11.55
CA LEU A 32 4.31 16.72 11.53
C LEU A 32 3.76 16.55 10.11
N TYR A 33 3.79 17.60 9.28
CA TYR A 33 3.37 17.52 7.89
C TYR A 33 4.19 16.48 7.10
N VAL A 34 5.53 16.47 7.26
CA VAL A 34 6.40 15.49 6.58
C VAL A 34 6.11 14.06 7.05
N MET A 35 5.95 13.85 8.36
CA MET A 35 5.64 12.53 8.91
C MET A 35 4.26 12.02 8.46
N VAL A 36 3.24 12.89 8.48
CA VAL A 36 1.88 12.55 8.05
C VAL A 36 1.81 12.37 6.53
N SER A 37 2.57 13.13 5.74
CA SER A 37 2.60 12.98 4.28
C SER A 37 3.11 11.60 3.86
N GLY A 38 4.07 11.03 4.59
CA GLY A 38 4.54 9.65 4.38
C GLY A 38 3.49 8.58 4.73
N LEU A 39 2.57 8.88 5.65
CA LEU A 39 1.46 8.01 6.02
C LEU A 39 0.27 8.11 5.06
N LEU A 40 -0.04 9.33 4.60
CA LEU A 40 -1.14 9.61 3.68
C LEU A 40 -0.81 9.25 2.22
N THR A 41 0.47 9.17 1.88
CA THR A 41 0.90 8.64 0.60
C THR A 41 1.14 7.14 0.76
N PRO A 42 0.18 6.27 0.43
CA PRO A 42 0.44 4.83 0.44
C PRO A 42 1.54 4.52 -0.58
N THR A 43 2.79 4.46 -0.12
CA THR A 43 3.97 4.12 -0.94
C THR A 43 4.05 2.64 -1.28
N GLY A 44 3.04 1.87 -0.93
CA GLY A 44 2.88 0.50 -1.34
C GLY A 44 1.40 0.16 -1.42
N GLN A 45 0.99 -0.41 -2.54
CA GLN A 45 -0.21 -1.24 -2.52
C GLN A 45 0.11 -2.36 -1.53
N GLY A 46 -0.54 -2.32 -0.36
CA GLY A 46 -0.30 -3.26 0.74
C GLY A 46 -0.41 -4.72 0.27
N PRO A 47 -0.09 -5.71 1.13
CA PRO A 47 -0.03 -7.11 0.74
C PRO A 47 -1.24 -7.52 -0.12
N ARG A 48 -0.98 -7.74 -1.41
CA ARG A 48 -2.02 -8.08 -2.37
C ARG A 48 -2.27 -9.58 -2.29
N VAL A 49 -3.25 -9.96 -1.48
CA VAL A 49 -3.65 -11.36 -1.35
C VAL A 49 -4.83 -11.63 -2.28
N MET A 50 -4.68 -12.64 -3.14
CA MET A 50 -5.77 -13.18 -3.95
C MET A 50 -6.18 -14.53 -3.36
N GLY A 51 -7.43 -14.65 -2.92
CA GLY A 51 -8.00 -15.90 -2.44
C GLY A 51 -8.38 -16.79 -3.63
N VAL A 52 -7.91 -18.04 -3.62
CA VAL A 52 -8.28 -19.05 -4.62
C VAL A 52 -8.82 -20.26 -3.87
N ASN A 53 -10.07 -20.62 -4.14
CA ASN A 53 -10.66 -21.87 -3.69
C ASN A 53 -10.44 -22.93 -4.77
N ILE A 54 -9.98 -24.11 -4.37
CA ILE A 54 -9.71 -25.23 -5.26
C ILE A 54 -10.64 -26.37 -4.85
N SER A 55 -11.52 -26.79 -5.75
CA SER A 55 -12.49 -27.86 -5.52
C SER A 55 -12.59 -28.75 -6.76
N PRO A 56 -12.85 -30.07 -6.63
CA PRO A 56 -13.30 -30.87 -7.76
C PRO A 56 -14.56 -30.27 -8.38
N SER A 57 -14.73 -30.42 -9.69
CA SER A 57 -15.98 -30.10 -10.39
C SER A 57 -17.11 -31.01 -9.90
N GLY A 58 -18.36 -30.61 -10.13
CA GLY A 58 -19.53 -31.39 -9.69
C GLY A 58 -19.60 -32.81 -10.29
N ASP A 59 -18.91 -33.05 -11.40
CA ASP A 59 -18.74 -34.35 -12.06
C ASP A 59 -17.49 -35.13 -11.59
N GLY A 60 -16.71 -34.58 -10.66
CA GLY A 60 -15.50 -35.20 -10.09
C GLY A 60 -14.33 -35.41 -11.06
N THR A 61 -14.46 -34.97 -12.33
CA THR A 61 -13.50 -35.32 -13.39
C THR A 61 -12.43 -34.24 -13.56
N ASN A 62 -12.69 -33.01 -13.13
CA ASN A 62 -11.80 -31.87 -13.27
C ASN A 62 -11.61 -31.13 -11.95
N TRP A 63 -10.61 -30.24 -11.92
CA TRP A 63 -10.44 -29.26 -10.84
C TRP A 63 -11.04 -27.91 -11.24
N THR A 64 -11.72 -27.28 -10.30
CA THR A 64 -12.25 -25.91 -10.43
C THR A 64 -11.49 -25.00 -9.51
N LEU A 65 -11.05 -23.86 -10.05
CA LEU A 65 -10.41 -22.79 -9.29
C LEU A 65 -11.36 -21.60 -9.27
N LEU A 66 -11.86 -21.24 -8.10
CA LEU A 66 -12.72 -20.08 -7.90
C LEU A 66 -11.91 -18.98 -7.21
N ILE A 67 -11.74 -17.86 -7.88
CA ILE A 67 -11.12 -16.66 -7.29
C ILE A 67 -12.17 -16.03 -6.36
N THR A 68 -11.94 -16.09 -5.06
CA THR A 68 -12.89 -15.64 -4.04
C THR A 68 -12.68 -14.19 -3.65
N THR A 69 -11.46 -13.68 -3.78
CA THR A 69 -11.12 -12.27 -3.50
C THR A 69 -10.09 -11.77 -4.49
N THR A 70 -10.22 -10.50 -4.90
CA THR A 70 -9.24 -9.79 -5.73
C THR A 70 -8.80 -8.50 -5.05
N PRO A 71 -7.49 -8.21 -4.98
CA PRO A 71 -7.01 -6.91 -4.49
C PRO A 71 -7.63 -5.76 -5.27
N THR A 72 -8.00 -4.69 -4.57
CA THR A 72 -8.52 -3.46 -5.18
C THR A 72 -7.39 -2.66 -5.84
N GLY A 73 -7.74 -1.83 -6.83
CA GLY A 73 -6.80 -0.88 -7.45
C GLY A 73 -6.29 -1.27 -8.84
N LEU A 74 -6.68 -2.42 -9.39
CA LEU A 74 -6.43 -2.80 -10.77
C LEU A 74 -7.72 -3.28 -11.43
N THR A 75 -7.93 -2.91 -12.69
CA THR A 75 -9.07 -3.39 -13.48
C THR A 75 -8.81 -4.82 -13.97
N THR A 76 -9.87 -5.52 -14.38
CA THR A 76 -9.77 -6.87 -14.98
C THR A 76 -8.93 -6.91 -16.27
N SER A 77 -8.72 -5.76 -16.93
CA SER A 77 -7.82 -5.62 -18.08
C SER A 77 -6.35 -5.50 -17.68
N ALA A 78 -6.06 -5.03 -16.47
CA ALA A 78 -4.69 -4.90 -15.95
C ALA A 78 -4.25 -6.15 -15.15
N THR A 79 -5.19 -6.93 -14.64
CA THR A 79 -4.93 -8.20 -13.94
C THR A 79 -4.76 -9.34 -14.93
N LYS A 80 -3.64 -10.08 -14.82
CA LYS A 80 -3.27 -11.13 -15.77
C LYS A 80 -3.09 -12.49 -15.09
N LEU A 81 -3.40 -13.56 -15.83
CA LEU A 81 -3.24 -14.95 -15.42
C LEU A 81 -2.04 -15.57 -16.14
N THR A 82 -1.16 -16.23 -15.39
CA THR A 82 -0.08 -17.07 -15.90
C THR A 82 -0.11 -18.41 -15.17
N ILE A 83 -0.11 -19.52 -15.90
CA ILE A 83 -0.05 -20.87 -15.33
C ILE A 83 1.27 -21.51 -15.80
N THR A 84 2.10 -21.94 -14.87
CA THR A 84 3.37 -22.62 -15.15
C THR A 84 3.37 -24.00 -14.51
N THR A 85 3.84 -25.02 -15.23
CA THR A 85 4.09 -26.34 -14.61
C THR A 85 5.43 -26.34 -13.87
N GLY A 86 5.61 -27.25 -12.92
CA GLY A 86 6.91 -27.48 -12.29
C GLY A 86 7.99 -27.74 -13.35
N GLY A 87 9.12 -27.07 -13.25
CA GLY A 87 10.22 -27.12 -14.23
C GLY A 87 10.57 -25.78 -14.89
N GLY A 88 9.87 -24.69 -14.56
CA GLY A 88 10.32 -23.32 -14.83
C GLY A 88 10.29 -22.82 -16.28
N ALA A 89 9.97 -23.68 -17.27
CA ALA A 89 10.02 -23.32 -18.68
C ALA A 89 8.71 -23.52 -19.47
N ASN A 90 7.74 -24.27 -18.95
CA ASN A 90 6.48 -24.55 -19.65
C ASN A 90 5.35 -23.69 -19.07
N THR A 91 5.16 -22.51 -19.68
CA THR A 91 3.99 -21.65 -19.44
C THR A 91 2.81 -22.23 -20.22
N VAL A 92 1.83 -22.78 -19.50
CA VAL A 92 0.58 -23.38 -20.04
C VAL A 92 -0.48 -22.32 -20.31
N VAL A 93 -0.29 -21.11 -19.79
CA VAL A 93 -1.13 -19.95 -20.05
C VAL A 93 -0.24 -18.72 -19.97
N ASN A 94 -0.05 -18.01 -21.07
CA ASN A 94 0.85 -16.86 -21.12
C ASN A 94 0.13 -15.53 -20.89
N ASN A 95 0.24 -15.00 -19.68
CA ASN A 95 0.02 -13.59 -19.33
C ASN A 95 -1.25 -12.96 -19.92
N ILE A 96 -2.38 -13.65 -19.80
CA ILE A 96 -3.67 -13.22 -20.38
C ILE A 96 -4.39 -12.30 -19.40
N ALA A 97 -4.90 -11.17 -19.87
CA ALA A 97 -5.80 -10.35 -19.07
C ALA A 97 -7.09 -11.10 -18.70
N PHE A 98 -7.60 -10.92 -17.48
CA PHE A 98 -8.82 -11.61 -17.03
C PHE A 98 -10.02 -11.27 -17.92
N SER A 99 -10.10 -10.04 -18.43
CA SER A 99 -11.15 -9.62 -19.37
C SER A 99 -11.15 -10.39 -20.69
N SER A 100 -10.05 -11.07 -21.04
CA SER A 100 -9.93 -11.87 -22.26
C SER A 100 -10.19 -13.37 -22.04
N LEU A 101 -10.34 -13.81 -20.78
CA LEU A 101 -10.64 -15.20 -20.43
C LEU A 101 -12.13 -15.50 -20.65
N THR A 102 -12.48 -15.83 -21.89
CA THR A 102 -13.81 -16.35 -22.25
C THR A 102 -13.72 -17.83 -22.60
N SER A 103 -14.84 -18.55 -22.53
CA SER A 103 -14.91 -19.95 -22.98
C SER A 103 -14.48 -20.12 -24.45
N VAL A 104 -14.69 -19.10 -25.27
CA VAL A 104 -14.28 -19.04 -26.68
C VAL A 104 -12.77 -18.88 -26.82
N ASN A 105 -12.17 -17.98 -26.03
CA ASN A 105 -10.77 -17.61 -26.18
C ASN A 105 -9.81 -18.53 -25.39
N TRP A 106 -10.31 -19.31 -24.43
CA TRP A 106 -9.49 -20.18 -23.57
C TRP A 106 -8.54 -21.08 -24.36
N ASN A 107 -9.04 -21.78 -25.37
CA ASN A 107 -8.22 -22.73 -26.14
C ASN A 107 -7.15 -22.07 -27.01
N THR A 108 -7.35 -20.81 -27.40
CA THR A 108 -6.40 -20.04 -28.21
C THR A 108 -5.26 -19.46 -27.37
N ASN A 109 -5.48 -19.30 -26.06
CA ASN A 109 -4.52 -18.65 -25.16
C ASN A 109 -3.81 -19.63 -24.18
N LYS A 110 -4.03 -20.94 -24.33
CA LYS A 110 -3.22 -22.00 -23.70
C LYS A 110 -1.82 -22.06 -24.32
#